data_AF-H2XTG3-F1
#
_entry.id   AF-H2XTG3-F1
#
_cell.length_a   1.000
_cell.length_b   1.000
_cell.length_c   1.000
_cell.angle_alpha   90.00
_cell.angle_beta   90.00
_cell.angle_gamma   90.00
#
_symmetry.space_group_name_H-M   'P 1'
#
loop_
_entity.id
_entity.type
_entity.pdbx_description
1 polymer ?
#
loop_
_entity_poly.entity_id
_entity_poly.type
_entity_poly.pdbx_seq_one_letter_code
_entity_poly.pdbx_strand_id
1 'polypeptide(L)'
;MSAMIVALEPKEFIPCGQTACVNHPGVICLHFNQSQEVGTSLLGTLSQVTLDDKPKGTDSWKLRVYKNVEEELYLSGHTVVWSRGQTVLKTFTVDSLVKQVAWGSFSVSGEDPCQFDLPQSKPGTYPSVDGVAMVTDDAVHVFTDDGDNFVTALPFKVRDSWNFKFGLLFERKREMMEKNKANMSSFQTSLLENDLTTIFCLQHPLREFSPVITKTQGSVRYMNRPHDSIVFC
;
A
#
# COMPACT_ATOMS: atom_id res chain seq x y z
N MET A 1 -34.82 33.99 5.68
CA MET A 1 -33.48 34.62 5.80
C MET A 1 -32.51 33.67 5.14
N SER A 2 -31.91 34.04 4.01
CA SER A 2 -31.03 33.13 3.25
C SER A 2 -29.58 33.40 3.61
N ALA A 3 -28.82 32.38 3.97
CA ALA A 3 -27.40 32.49 4.27
C ALA A 3 -26.58 32.24 2.99
N MET A 4 -25.62 33.12 2.70
CA MET A 4 -24.67 32.99 1.60
C MET A 4 -23.28 32.75 2.18
N ILE A 5 -22.61 31.70 1.72
CA ILE A 5 -21.21 31.39 2.08
C ILE A 5 -20.35 31.70 0.86
N VAL A 6 -19.31 32.51 1.05
CA VAL A 6 -18.38 32.93 -0.02
C VAL A 6 -16.98 32.45 0.34
N ALA A 7 -16.33 31.74 -0.59
CA ALA A 7 -14.91 31.41 -0.47
C ALA A 7 -14.07 32.63 -0.85
N LEU A 8 -13.14 33.03 0.02
CA LEU A 8 -12.42 34.31 -0.13
C LEU A 8 -11.19 34.22 -1.05
N GLU A 9 -10.47 33.10 -1.04
CA GLU A 9 -9.17 32.98 -1.71
C GLU A 9 -9.00 31.62 -2.38
N PRO A 10 -9.67 31.37 -3.53
CA PRO A 10 -9.38 30.18 -4.31
C PRO A 10 -7.94 30.25 -4.83
N LYS A 11 -7.16 29.22 -4.53
CA LYS A 11 -5.82 29.01 -5.09
C LYS A 11 -5.84 27.77 -5.96
N GLU A 12 -5.09 27.83 -7.06
CA GLU A 12 -4.81 26.62 -7.83
C GLU A 12 -3.98 25.67 -6.96
N PHE A 13 -4.41 24.42 -6.88
CA PHE A 13 -3.70 23.38 -6.15
C PHE A 13 -2.92 22.52 -7.14
N ILE A 14 -1.59 22.54 -6.99
CA ILE A 14 -0.66 21.69 -7.74
C ILE A 14 0.07 20.83 -6.71
N PRO A 15 -0.02 19.49 -6.78
CA PRO A 15 0.70 18.63 -5.85
C PRO A 15 2.20 18.93 -5.86
N CYS A 16 2.80 19.08 -4.69
CA CYS A 16 4.23 19.39 -4.58
C CYS A 16 5.07 18.27 -5.22
N GLY A 17 4.66 17.02 -4.99
CA GLY A 17 5.31 15.85 -5.58
C GLY A 17 5.27 15.80 -7.10
N GLN A 18 4.26 16.39 -7.75
CA GLN A 18 4.22 16.45 -9.22
C GLN A 18 5.42 17.23 -9.77
N THR A 19 5.72 18.39 -9.17
CA THR A 19 6.86 19.23 -9.57
C THR A 19 8.18 18.54 -9.22
N ALA A 20 8.26 17.90 -8.05
CA ALA A 20 9.44 17.15 -7.62
C ALA A 20 9.78 15.99 -8.58
N CYS A 21 8.76 15.29 -9.08
CA CYS A 21 8.94 14.17 -10.00
C CYS A 21 9.50 14.57 -11.37
N VAL A 22 9.36 15.83 -11.82
CA VAL A 22 9.86 16.27 -13.13
C VAL A 22 11.39 16.15 -13.24
N ASN A 23 12.10 16.42 -12.14
CA ASN A 23 13.57 16.37 -12.09
C ASN A 23 14.08 15.14 -11.31
N HIS A 24 13.20 14.19 -11.00
CA HIS A 24 13.55 13.01 -10.23
C HIS A 24 14.38 12.03 -11.09
N PRO A 25 15.47 11.42 -10.56
CA PRO A 25 16.35 10.52 -11.33
C PRO A 25 15.65 9.24 -11.85
N GLY A 26 14.46 8.92 -11.34
CA GLY A 26 13.69 7.75 -11.73
C GLY A 26 14.19 6.47 -11.07
N VAL A 27 13.84 5.32 -11.65
CA VAL A 27 14.24 3.99 -11.16
C VAL A 27 15.72 3.77 -11.45
N ILE A 28 16.49 3.45 -10.41
CA ILE A 28 17.89 3.04 -10.57
C ILE A 28 17.90 1.53 -10.85
N CYS A 29 18.13 1.15 -12.10
CA CYS A 29 18.26 -0.26 -12.49
C CYS A 29 19.56 -0.87 -11.95
N LEU A 30 19.49 -1.64 -10.86
CA LEU A 30 20.64 -2.31 -10.24
C LEU A 30 21.09 -3.60 -10.97
N HIS A 31 20.49 -3.95 -12.11
CA HIS A 31 20.85 -5.14 -12.89
C HIS A 31 22.18 -4.94 -13.64
N PHE A 32 23.30 -5.04 -12.93
CA PHE A 32 24.65 -4.94 -13.51
C PHE A 32 25.24 -6.28 -13.99
N ASN A 33 24.52 -7.40 -13.86
CA ASN A 33 25.00 -8.70 -14.32
C ASN A 33 24.14 -9.24 -15.46
N GLN A 34 24.25 -8.64 -16.64
CA GLN A 34 24.15 -9.43 -17.87
C GLN A 34 25.49 -10.12 -18.05
N SER A 35 25.50 -11.45 -17.89
CA SER A 35 26.60 -12.30 -18.33
C SER A 35 27.04 -11.86 -19.73
N GLN A 36 28.26 -11.33 -19.82
CA GLN A 36 28.91 -10.96 -21.07
C GLN A 36 28.96 -12.18 -21.98
N GLU A 37 28.06 -12.24 -22.97
CA GLU A 37 28.47 -12.77 -24.26
C GLU A 37 29.01 -11.60 -25.08
N VAL A 38 30.26 -11.77 -25.51
CA VAL A 38 31.07 -10.79 -26.21
C VAL A 38 30.39 -10.41 -27.52
N GLY A 39 29.74 -9.25 -27.51
CA GLY A 39 29.18 -8.65 -28.71
C GLY A 39 28.83 -7.21 -28.42
N THR A 40 29.63 -6.28 -28.94
CA THR A 40 29.41 -4.83 -28.90
C THR A 40 28.07 -4.49 -29.54
N SER A 41 26.98 -4.56 -28.77
CA SER A 41 25.65 -4.24 -29.27
C SER A 41 25.09 -3.12 -28.43
N LEU A 42 25.01 -1.93 -29.04
CA LEU A 42 24.28 -0.75 -28.54
C LEU A 42 22.86 -1.12 -28.04
N LEU A 43 22.29 -2.23 -28.53
CA LEU A 43 21.02 -2.77 -28.02
C LEU A 43 21.04 -3.14 -26.53
N GLY A 44 22.17 -3.54 -25.96
CA GLY A 44 22.26 -3.86 -24.52
C GLY A 44 22.21 -2.61 -23.64
N THR A 45 22.70 -1.48 -24.15
CA THR A 45 22.59 -0.18 -23.49
C THR A 45 21.22 0.45 -23.70
N LEU A 46 20.58 0.18 -24.86
CA LEU A 46 19.23 0.67 -25.18
C LEU A 46 18.11 -0.18 -24.55
N SER A 47 18.36 -1.45 -24.20
CA SER A 47 17.37 -2.29 -23.48
C SER A 47 17.18 -1.87 -22.03
N GLN A 48 18.12 -1.10 -21.46
CA GLN A 48 17.99 -0.44 -20.16
C GLN A 48 17.14 0.83 -20.23
N VAL A 49 16.77 1.27 -21.43
CA VAL A 49 15.82 2.37 -21.64
C VAL A 49 14.43 1.75 -21.77
N THR A 50 13.79 1.48 -20.64
CA THR A 50 12.33 1.27 -20.64
C THR A 50 11.71 2.60 -21.04
N LEU A 51 11.23 2.69 -22.28
CA LEU A 51 10.18 3.65 -22.65
C LEU A 51 8.89 3.17 -21.99
N ASP A 52 8.85 3.19 -20.65
CA ASP A 52 7.58 3.12 -19.94
C ASP A 52 6.90 4.46 -20.24
N ASP A 53 6.11 4.46 -21.31
CA ASP A 53 5.00 5.39 -21.45
C ASP A 53 4.26 5.33 -20.12
N LYS A 54 4.46 6.34 -19.27
CA LYS A 54 3.81 6.50 -17.97
C LYS A 54 2.36 6.05 -18.17
N PRO A 55 1.90 4.94 -17.58
CA PRO A 55 0.53 4.50 -17.79
C PRO A 55 -0.36 5.64 -17.32
N LYS A 56 -1.01 6.30 -18.29
CA LYS A 56 -1.84 7.50 -18.08
C LYS A 56 -2.85 7.18 -16.99
N GLY A 57 -2.76 7.87 -15.85
CA GLY A 57 -3.70 7.73 -14.73
C GLY A 57 -3.18 7.01 -13.48
N THR A 58 -1.86 6.77 -13.33
CA THR A 58 -1.29 6.19 -12.10
C THR A 58 -0.82 7.21 -11.07
N ASP A 59 -0.77 8.50 -11.44
CA ASP A 59 -0.40 9.55 -10.50
C ASP A 59 -1.57 9.80 -9.54
N SER A 60 -1.30 9.77 -8.23
CA SER A 60 -2.31 10.02 -7.19
C SER A 60 -1.69 10.71 -5.99
N TRP A 61 -2.49 11.38 -5.16
CA TRP A 61 -2.01 12.00 -3.94
C TRP A 61 -2.98 11.84 -2.79
N LYS A 62 -2.43 11.88 -1.57
CA LYS A 62 -3.18 11.93 -0.32
C LYS A 62 -2.67 13.11 0.50
N LEU A 63 -3.59 13.81 1.17
CA LEU A 63 -3.27 14.91 2.08
C LEU A 63 -3.65 14.53 3.51
N ARG A 64 -2.84 14.96 4.48
CA ARG A 64 -3.19 14.91 5.91
C ARG A 64 -2.74 16.20 6.60
N VAL A 65 -3.36 16.54 7.72
CA VAL A 65 -2.86 17.59 8.61
C VAL A 65 -2.01 16.94 9.70
N TYR A 66 -0.73 17.32 9.77
CA TYR A 66 0.20 16.86 10.79
C TYR A 66 0.88 18.06 11.45
N LYS A 67 0.75 18.19 12.77
CA LYS A 67 1.29 19.33 13.55
C LYS A 67 0.88 20.70 12.98
N ASN A 68 -0.39 20.85 12.59
CA ASN A 68 -0.97 22.06 11.99
C ASN A 68 -0.38 22.46 10.62
N VAL A 69 0.32 21.54 9.96
CA VAL A 69 0.83 21.74 8.60
C VAL A 69 0.28 20.62 7.72
N GLU A 70 -0.02 20.94 6.47
CA GLU A 70 -0.44 19.95 5.48
C GLU A 70 0.77 19.09 5.08
N GLU A 71 0.58 17.78 5.08
CA GLU A 71 1.49 16.82 4.48
C GLU A 71 0.84 16.13 3.30
N GLU A 72 1.65 15.82 2.31
CA GLU A 72 1.23 15.18 1.08
C GLU A 72 2.08 13.94 0.83
N LEU A 73 1.43 12.85 0.44
CA LEU A 73 2.06 11.74 -0.25
C LEU A 73 1.60 11.75 -1.69
N TYR A 74 2.53 12.00 -2.61
CA TYR A 74 2.31 11.97 -4.05
C TYR A 74 2.95 10.71 -4.63
N LEU A 75 2.14 9.89 -5.29
CA LEU A 75 2.55 8.66 -5.95
C LEU A 75 2.64 8.92 -7.47
N SER A 76 3.75 8.50 -8.08
CA SER A 76 3.96 8.49 -9.51
C SER A 76 4.77 7.27 -9.95
N GLY A 77 4.09 6.24 -10.45
CA GLY A 77 4.70 4.98 -10.90
C GLY A 77 5.49 4.28 -9.80
N HIS A 78 6.82 4.31 -9.91
CA HIS A 78 7.76 3.71 -8.96
C HIS A 78 8.16 4.63 -7.80
N THR A 79 7.80 5.91 -7.91
CA THR A 79 8.28 6.97 -7.02
C THR A 79 7.16 7.50 -6.15
N VAL A 80 7.44 7.69 -4.86
CA VAL A 80 6.57 8.38 -3.91
C VAL A 80 7.32 9.57 -3.34
N VAL A 81 6.70 10.75 -3.39
CA VAL A 81 7.23 11.97 -2.79
C VAL A 81 6.40 12.30 -1.55
N TRP A 82 7.06 12.40 -0.41
CA TRP A 82 6.47 12.91 0.82
C TRP A 82 6.89 14.36 1.01
N SER A 83 5.91 15.28 1.06
CA SER A 83 6.14 16.70 1.28
C SER A 83 5.34 17.22 2.48
N ARG A 84 5.78 18.34 3.03
CA ARG A 84 5.09 19.09 4.09
C ARG A 84 5.03 20.56 3.68
N GLY A 85 3.81 21.07 3.49
CA GLY A 85 3.57 22.33 2.78
C GLY A 85 4.11 22.27 1.36
N GLN A 86 5.05 23.16 1.03
CA GLN A 86 5.70 23.20 -0.29
C GLN A 86 7.13 22.62 -0.28
N THR A 87 7.52 21.93 0.80
CA THR A 87 8.87 21.37 0.96
C THR A 87 8.83 19.85 0.89
N VAL A 88 9.62 19.28 -0.02
CA VAL A 88 9.83 17.82 -0.08
C VAL A 88 10.63 17.38 1.15
N LEU A 89 10.10 16.42 1.90
CA LEU A 89 10.76 15.81 3.06
C LEU A 89 11.60 14.60 2.66
N LYS A 90 10.99 13.67 1.92
CA LYS A 90 11.59 12.41 1.49
C LYS A 90 11.05 12.01 0.12
N THR A 91 11.87 11.34 -0.67
CA THR A 91 11.46 10.70 -1.90
C THR A 91 11.87 9.24 -1.85
N PHE A 92 10.96 8.36 -2.22
CA PHE A 92 11.14 6.92 -2.20
C PHE A 92 11.00 6.40 -3.62
N THR A 93 11.91 5.52 -4.03
CA THR A 93 11.83 4.83 -5.32
C THR A 93 12.10 3.36 -5.11
N VAL A 94 11.20 2.54 -5.62
CA VAL A 94 11.30 1.08 -5.59
C VAL A 94 11.39 0.54 -7.02
N ASP A 95 11.83 -0.71 -7.14
CA ASP A 95 12.00 -1.39 -8.43
C ASP A 95 10.66 -1.76 -9.09
N SER A 96 9.63 -2.03 -8.29
CA SER A 96 8.28 -2.38 -8.76
C SER A 96 7.32 -1.19 -8.80
N LEU A 97 6.33 -1.22 -9.70
CA LEU A 97 5.27 -0.20 -9.72
C LEU A 97 4.52 -0.16 -8.39
N VAL A 98 4.42 1.03 -7.81
CA VAL A 98 3.72 1.24 -6.56
C VAL A 98 2.23 1.39 -6.87
N LYS A 99 1.42 0.52 -6.29
CA LYS A 99 -0.04 0.52 -6.47
C LYS A 99 -0.72 1.46 -5.51
N GLN A 100 -0.26 1.48 -4.27
CA GLN A 100 -0.85 2.27 -3.20
C GLN A 100 0.20 2.75 -2.23
N VAL A 101 -0.08 3.90 -1.63
CA VAL A 101 0.75 4.48 -0.58
C VAL A 101 -0.15 4.91 0.58
N ALA A 102 0.33 4.74 1.81
CA ALA A 102 -0.33 5.22 3.01
C ALA A 102 0.68 5.60 4.08
N TRP A 103 0.30 6.56 4.93
CA TRP A 103 0.92 6.67 6.24
C TRP A 103 0.45 5.50 7.11
N GLY A 104 1.38 4.84 7.77
CA GLY A 104 1.11 3.69 8.64
C GLY A 104 1.58 3.94 10.07
N SER A 105 0.92 3.27 11.03
CA SER A 105 1.37 3.16 12.41
C SER A 105 1.37 1.68 12.78
N PHE A 106 2.56 1.11 12.98
CA PHE A 106 2.76 -0.33 13.13
C PHE A 106 3.00 -0.71 14.58
N SER A 107 2.32 -1.72 15.10
CA SER A 107 2.46 -2.13 16.50
C SER A 107 3.80 -2.82 16.75
N VAL A 108 4.53 -2.37 17.77
CA VAL A 108 5.83 -2.94 18.19
C VAL A 108 5.69 -3.81 19.44
N SER A 109 4.54 -3.75 20.12
CA SER A 109 4.28 -4.55 21.32
C SER A 109 4.42 -6.04 21.01
N GLY A 110 5.20 -6.79 21.82
CA GLY A 110 5.26 -8.26 21.73
C GLY A 110 3.90 -8.92 22.00
N GLU A 111 3.01 -8.26 22.73
CA GLU A 111 1.63 -8.66 22.92
C GLU A 111 0.76 -8.19 21.75
N ASP A 112 -0.12 -9.06 21.25
CA ASP A 112 -1.05 -8.71 20.18
C ASP A 112 -2.11 -7.72 20.71
N PRO A 113 -2.14 -6.46 20.21
CA PRO A 113 -3.07 -5.44 20.68
C PRO A 113 -4.54 -5.77 20.33
N CYS A 114 -4.78 -6.80 19.51
CA CYS A 114 -6.10 -7.29 19.15
C CYS A 114 -6.60 -8.45 20.03
N GLN A 115 -5.87 -8.85 21.08
CA GLN A 115 -6.36 -9.85 22.04
C GLN A 115 -7.52 -9.32 22.89
N PHE A 116 -8.63 -10.05 22.88
CA PHE A 116 -9.86 -9.67 23.58
C PHE A 116 -9.82 -9.88 25.10
N ASP A 117 -8.94 -10.75 25.59
CA ASP A 117 -8.99 -11.25 26.98
C ASP A 117 -7.90 -10.68 27.90
N LEU A 118 -6.99 -9.85 27.38
CA LEU A 118 -5.99 -9.19 28.23
C LEU A 118 -6.59 -7.96 28.92
N PRO A 119 -6.33 -7.75 30.23
CA PRO A 119 -6.68 -6.51 30.90
C PRO A 119 -5.92 -5.39 30.21
N GLN A 120 -6.63 -4.61 29.37
CA GLN A 120 -6.04 -3.53 28.61
C GLN A 120 -5.29 -2.59 29.56
N SER A 121 -3.96 -2.62 29.50
CA SER A 121 -3.13 -1.60 30.13
C SER A 121 -3.60 -0.26 29.58
N LYS A 122 -3.91 0.69 30.47
CA LYS A 122 -4.44 2.05 30.23
C LYS A 122 -4.80 2.38 28.76
N PRO A 123 -6.08 2.66 28.44
CA PRO A 123 -6.46 3.02 27.09
C PRO A 123 -5.66 4.22 26.60
N GLY A 124 -4.80 4.05 25.59
CA GLY A 124 -4.25 5.20 24.88
C GLY A 124 -2.86 5.10 24.27
N THR A 125 -2.00 4.13 24.61
CA THR A 125 -0.65 4.12 24.02
C THR A 125 -0.10 2.70 23.90
N TYR A 126 -0.42 2.05 22.79
CA TYR A 126 0.37 0.90 22.36
C TYR A 126 1.65 1.43 21.72
N PRO A 127 2.83 0.85 22.01
CA PRO A 127 4.05 1.24 21.32
C PRO A 127 3.86 0.96 19.83
N SER A 128 3.95 2.00 19.02
CA SER A 128 3.88 1.91 17.57
C SER A 128 5.02 2.69 16.93
N VAL A 129 5.36 2.30 15.71
CA VAL A 129 6.31 2.99 14.85
C VAL A 129 5.56 3.52 13.65
N ASP A 130 5.68 4.83 13.44
CA ASP A 130 5.06 5.53 12.33
C ASP A 130 5.98 5.53 11.09
N GLY A 131 5.36 5.60 9.92
CA GLY A 131 6.11 5.70 8.67
C GLY A 131 5.24 5.76 7.42
N VAL A 132 5.89 5.59 6.28
CA VAL A 132 5.26 5.49 4.96
C VAL A 132 5.32 4.05 4.48
N ALA A 133 4.18 3.52 4.07
CA ALA A 133 4.06 2.21 3.47
C ALA A 133 3.71 2.32 1.98
N MET A 134 4.45 1.59 1.15
CA MET A 134 4.27 1.49 -0.29
C MET A 134 3.95 0.05 -0.65
N VAL A 135 2.80 -0.17 -1.28
CA VAL A 135 2.32 -1.49 -1.67
C VAL A 135 2.58 -1.69 -3.16
N THR A 136 3.37 -2.70 -3.50
CA THR A 136 3.63 -3.13 -4.88
C THR A 136 2.82 -4.38 -5.21
N ASP A 137 3.15 -5.06 -6.31
CA ASP A 137 2.49 -6.29 -6.74
C ASP A 137 2.87 -7.52 -5.90
N ASP A 138 4.00 -7.45 -5.21
CA ASP A 138 4.74 -8.55 -4.62
C ASP A 138 5.29 -8.24 -3.23
N ALA A 139 5.32 -6.98 -2.80
CA ALA A 139 5.81 -6.59 -1.49
C ALA A 139 5.11 -5.37 -0.89
N VAL A 140 5.32 -5.18 0.40
CA VAL A 140 5.05 -3.94 1.14
C VAL A 140 6.39 -3.39 1.58
N HIS A 141 6.74 -2.19 1.12
CA HIS A 141 7.92 -1.47 1.57
C HIS A 141 7.51 -0.49 2.65
N VAL A 142 8.13 -0.56 3.82
CA VAL A 142 7.83 0.33 4.94
C VAL A 142 9.09 1.11 5.31
N PHE A 143 8.98 2.44 5.26
CA PHE A 143 10.02 3.38 5.65
C PHE A 143 9.56 4.11 6.90
N THR A 144 10.21 3.82 8.02
CA THR A 144 9.85 4.39 9.31
C THR A 144 10.37 5.82 9.46
N ASP A 145 9.75 6.57 10.37
CA ASP A 145 10.20 7.93 10.71
C ASP A 145 11.60 7.91 11.35
N ASP A 146 11.94 6.85 12.09
CA ASP A 146 13.24 6.64 12.74
C ASP A 146 14.35 6.20 11.76
N GLY A 147 14.00 5.88 10.51
CA GLY A 147 14.94 5.61 9.43
C GLY A 147 15.11 4.13 9.07
N ASP A 148 14.50 3.21 9.81
CA ASP A 148 14.46 1.79 9.45
C ASP A 148 13.62 1.56 8.19
N ASN A 149 14.04 0.58 7.39
CA ASN A 149 13.43 0.20 6.13
C ASN A 149 13.19 -1.31 6.07
N PHE A 150 11.93 -1.68 5.85
CA PHE A 150 11.48 -3.07 5.80
C PHE A 150 10.86 -3.40 4.44
N VAL A 151 11.04 -4.64 4.01
CA VAL A 151 10.36 -5.20 2.83
C VAL A 151 9.68 -6.50 3.24
N THR A 152 8.36 -6.53 3.11
CA THR A 152 7.53 -7.69 3.47
C THR A 152 6.93 -8.28 2.20
N ALA A 153 7.27 -9.51 1.85
CA ALA A 153 6.70 -10.18 0.68
C ALA A 153 5.20 -10.39 0.86
N LEU A 154 4.42 -10.06 -0.17
CA LEU A 154 2.97 -10.28 -0.20
C LEU A 154 2.67 -11.75 -0.57
N PRO A 155 1.99 -12.51 0.30
CA PRO A 155 1.67 -13.92 0.02
C PRO A 155 0.49 -14.06 -0.95
N PHE A 156 -0.12 -12.96 -1.38
CA PHE A 156 -1.26 -12.93 -2.29
C PHE A 156 -1.32 -11.61 -3.07
N LYS A 157 -2.06 -11.61 -4.19
CA LYS A 157 -2.35 -10.37 -4.93
C LYS A 157 -3.30 -9.48 -4.16
N VAL A 158 -2.92 -8.21 -4.01
CA VAL A 158 -3.72 -7.19 -3.30
C VAL A 158 -4.67 -6.51 -4.28
N ARG A 159 -5.93 -6.37 -3.87
CA ARG A 159 -6.93 -5.52 -4.53
C ARG A 159 -6.81 -4.09 -4.05
N ASP A 160 -6.80 -3.90 -2.74
CA ASP A 160 -6.80 -2.61 -2.07
C ASP A 160 -6.24 -2.75 -0.64
N SER A 161 -5.80 -1.64 -0.03
CA SER A 161 -5.16 -1.58 1.28
C SER A 161 -5.52 -0.29 2.03
N TRP A 162 -5.62 -0.41 3.35
CA TRP A 162 -6.03 0.68 4.23
C TRP A 162 -5.15 0.75 5.46
N ASN A 163 -4.87 1.97 5.93
CA ASN A 163 -4.28 2.18 7.24
C ASN A 163 -5.33 1.92 8.32
N PHE A 164 -4.91 1.27 9.41
CA PHE A 164 -5.72 1.16 10.63
C PHE A 164 -4.81 1.35 11.85
N LYS A 165 -5.40 1.40 13.04
CA LYS A 165 -4.71 1.76 14.29
C LYS A 165 -3.45 0.94 14.59
N PHE A 166 -3.36 -0.30 14.10
CA PHE A 166 -2.28 -1.22 14.43
C PHE A 166 -1.43 -1.66 13.23
N GLY A 167 -1.61 -1.06 12.06
CA GLY A 167 -0.82 -1.35 10.87
C GLY A 167 -1.59 -1.12 9.57
N LEU A 168 -1.57 -2.11 8.68
CA LEU A 168 -2.31 -2.09 7.40
C LEU A 168 -3.30 -3.25 7.29
N LEU A 169 -4.45 -2.96 6.69
CA LEU A 169 -5.42 -3.94 6.22
C LEU A 169 -5.26 -4.13 4.72
N PHE A 170 -5.43 -5.37 4.26
CA PHE A 170 -5.31 -5.76 2.88
C PHE A 170 -6.54 -6.56 2.47
N GLU A 171 -7.10 -6.18 1.34
CA GLU A 171 -8.07 -7.00 0.66
C GLU A 171 -7.39 -7.75 -0.47
N ARG A 172 -7.49 -9.08 -0.41
CA ARG A 172 -6.95 -9.97 -1.42
C ARG A 172 -7.80 -9.91 -2.68
N LYS A 173 -7.13 -9.74 -3.83
CA LYS A 173 -7.73 -9.90 -5.15
C LYS A 173 -8.15 -11.36 -5.33
N ARG A 174 -9.41 -11.57 -5.68
CA ARG A 174 -9.90 -12.90 -6.09
C ARG A 174 -9.53 -13.10 -7.55
N GLU A 175 -8.73 -14.12 -7.84
CA GLU A 175 -8.54 -14.55 -9.21
C GLU A 175 -9.76 -15.34 -9.62
N MET A 176 -10.54 -14.83 -10.56
CA MET A 176 -11.60 -15.61 -11.17
C MET A 176 -10.92 -16.63 -12.09
N MET A 177 -10.92 -17.91 -11.73
CA MET A 177 -10.45 -18.96 -12.64
C MET A 177 -11.37 -19.02 -13.87
N GLU A 178 -11.04 -18.25 -14.92
CA GLU A 178 -11.76 -18.32 -16.19
C GLU A 178 -11.26 -19.42 -17.15
N LYS A 179 -10.23 -20.21 -16.80
CA LYS A 179 -9.66 -21.18 -17.74
C LYS A 179 -9.30 -22.50 -17.07
N ASN A 180 -10.31 -23.37 -16.90
CA ASN A 180 -10.24 -24.83 -17.13
C ASN A 180 -11.60 -25.49 -16.78
N LYS A 181 -12.67 -25.12 -17.49
CA LYS A 181 -13.98 -25.79 -17.46
C LYS A 181 -13.97 -27.14 -18.22
N ALA A 182 -12.94 -27.96 -18.04
CA ALA A 182 -12.91 -29.29 -18.66
C ALA A 182 -13.16 -30.42 -17.65
N ASN A 183 -12.57 -30.37 -16.43
CA ASN A 183 -12.53 -31.58 -15.58
C ASN A 183 -12.89 -31.38 -14.09
N MET A 184 -13.39 -30.22 -13.67
CA MET A 184 -13.92 -30.02 -12.32
C MET A 184 -15.29 -29.38 -12.37
N SER A 185 -16.25 -29.94 -11.63
CA SER A 185 -17.59 -29.35 -11.52
C SER A 185 -17.47 -27.90 -11.03
N SER A 186 -18.11 -26.96 -11.73
CA SER A 186 -18.10 -25.52 -11.42
C SER A 186 -18.58 -25.19 -10.00
N PHE A 187 -19.24 -26.15 -9.33
CA PHE A 187 -19.66 -26.08 -7.94
C PHE A 187 -18.52 -26.32 -6.93
N GLN A 188 -17.54 -27.19 -7.23
CA GLN A 188 -16.48 -27.49 -6.28
C GLN A 188 -15.39 -26.42 -6.25
N THR A 189 -15.09 -25.78 -7.39
CA THR A 189 -14.14 -24.65 -7.45
C THR A 189 -14.67 -23.41 -6.74
N SER A 190 -15.98 -23.13 -6.85
CA SER A 190 -16.58 -21.96 -6.19
C SER A 190 -16.67 -22.12 -4.67
N LEU A 191 -16.89 -23.33 -4.16
CA LEU A 191 -16.89 -23.59 -2.71
C LEU A 191 -15.49 -23.39 -2.10
N LEU A 192 -14.44 -23.89 -2.74
CA LEU A 192 -13.05 -23.77 -2.23
C LEU A 192 -12.52 -22.33 -2.26
N GLU A 193 -12.87 -21.53 -3.29
CA GLU A 193 -12.47 -20.12 -3.37
C GLU A 193 -13.26 -19.22 -2.41
N ASN A 194 -14.54 -19.53 -2.16
CA ASN A 194 -15.39 -18.79 -1.23
C ASN A 194 -15.04 -19.05 0.24
N ASP A 195 -14.29 -20.12 0.55
CA ASP A 195 -13.87 -20.43 1.91
C ASP A 195 -12.59 -19.70 2.33
N LEU A 196 -11.77 -19.25 1.38
CA LEU A 196 -10.52 -18.56 1.67
C LEU A 196 -10.75 -17.13 2.18
N THR A 197 -10.08 -16.78 3.27
CA THR A 197 -10.12 -15.42 3.82
C THR A 197 -9.70 -14.38 2.77
N THR A 198 -10.46 -13.30 2.70
CA THR A 198 -10.27 -12.22 1.72
C THR A 198 -9.64 -10.98 2.35
N ILE A 199 -9.71 -10.83 3.68
CA ILE A 199 -9.15 -9.67 4.39
C ILE A 199 -8.06 -10.13 5.34
N PHE A 200 -6.89 -9.50 5.24
CA PHE A 200 -5.73 -9.76 6.09
C PHE A 200 -5.25 -8.45 6.72
N CYS A 201 -4.53 -8.53 7.83
CA CYS A 201 -3.81 -7.41 8.39
C CYS A 201 -2.31 -7.70 8.51
N LEU A 202 -1.51 -6.65 8.40
CA LEU A 202 -0.09 -6.64 8.73
C LEU A 202 0.10 -5.65 9.88
N GLN A 203 0.32 -6.17 11.08
CA GLN A 203 0.49 -5.34 12.28
C GLN A 203 1.89 -4.73 12.39
N HIS A 204 2.91 -5.45 11.89
CA HIS A 204 4.29 -5.01 11.87
C HIS A 204 4.98 -5.59 10.62
N PRO A 205 5.89 -4.87 9.94
CA PRO A 205 6.55 -5.37 8.72
C PRO A 205 7.37 -6.66 8.89
N LEU A 206 7.72 -7.01 10.14
CA LEU A 206 8.43 -8.24 10.50
C LEU A 206 7.50 -9.38 10.96
N ARG A 207 6.18 -9.17 10.95
CA ARG A 207 5.19 -10.20 11.31
C ARG A 207 4.58 -10.81 10.07
N GLU A 208 4.00 -11.98 10.25
CA GLU A 208 3.16 -12.61 9.24
C GLU A 208 1.83 -11.87 9.07
N PHE A 209 1.22 -12.04 7.90
CA PHE A 209 -0.12 -11.54 7.63
C PHE A 209 -1.15 -12.38 8.39
N SER A 210 -2.03 -11.72 9.15
CA SER A 210 -3.07 -12.40 9.92
C SER A 210 -4.44 -12.27 9.24
N PRO A 211 -5.23 -13.35 9.11
CA PRO A 211 -6.58 -13.29 8.59
C PRO A 211 -7.51 -12.51 9.53
N VAL A 212 -8.41 -11.70 8.98
CA VAL A 212 -9.38 -10.93 9.76
C VAL A 212 -10.67 -11.73 9.99
N ILE A 213 -11.15 -11.71 11.23
CA ILE A 213 -12.40 -12.33 11.66
C ILE A 213 -13.46 -11.27 11.95
N THR A 214 -14.73 -11.64 11.74
CA THR A 214 -15.90 -10.84 12.12
C THR A 214 -16.68 -11.55 13.20
N LYS A 215 -17.18 -10.79 14.18
CA LYS A 215 -18.13 -11.25 15.19
C LYS A 215 -19.46 -10.57 14.96
N THR A 216 -20.48 -11.33 14.55
CA THR A 216 -21.83 -10.83 14.30
C THR A 216 -22.84 -11.70 15.04
N GLN A 217 -23.67 -11.10 15.90
CA GLN A 217 -24.74 -11.80 16.65
C GLN A 217 -24.26 -13.08 17.36
N GLY A 218 -23.06 -13.05 17.96
CA GLY A 218 -22.50 -14.20 18.69
C GLY A 218 -21.77 -15.24 17.82
N SER A 219 -21.83 -15.12 16.49
CA SER A 219 -21.05 -15.95 15.57
C SER A 219 -19.72 -15.28 15.21
N VAL A 220 -18.63 -16.02 15.32
CA VAL A 220 -17.28 -15.61 14.88
C VAL A 220 -16.94 -16.37 13.61
N ARG A 221 -16.47 -15.66 12.58
CA ARG A 221 -16.13 -16.24 11.28
C ARG A 221 -15.09 -15.42 10.54
N TYR A 222 -14.32 -16.05 9.68
CA TYR A 222 -13.40 -15.36 8.78
C TYR A 222 -14.15 -14.44 7.81
N MET A 223 -13.51 -13.34 7.42
CA MET A 223 -13.99 -12.51 6.33
C MET A 223 -13.64 -13.19 5.00
N ASN A 224 -14.58 -13.95 4.46
CA ASN A 224 -14.43 -14.66 3.18
C ASN A 224 -15.60 -14.42 2.20
N ARG A 225 -16.61 -13.62 2.59
CA ARG A 225 -17.79 -13.40 1.74
C ARG A 225 -17.43 -12.66 0.45
N PRO A 226 -17.93 -13.11 -0.72
CA PRO A 226 -17.64 -12.49 -2.02
C PRO A 226 -18.04 -11.02 -2.14
N HIS A 227 -19.12 -10.62 -1.48
CA HIS A 227 -19.71 -9.28 -1.61
C HIS A 227 -19.27 -8.32 -0.51
N ASP A 228 -18.54 -8.80 0.50
CA ASP A 228 -17.98 -7.94 1.52
C ASP A 228 -16.78 -7.20 0.91
N SER A 229 -16.76 -5.88 1.03
CA SER A 229 -15.67 -4.99 0.59
C SER A 229 -15.45 -3.92 1.65
N ILE A 230 -14.19 -3.57 1.90
CA ILE A 230 -13.87 -2.46 2.78
C ILE A 230 -13.99 -1.18 1.95
N VAL A 231 -14.79 -0.24 2.43
CA VAL A 231 -14.98 1.07 1.78
C VAL A 231 -14.43 2.22 2.63
N PHE A 232 -14.22 1.98 3.92
CA PHE A 232 -13.71 2.95 4.88
C PHE A 232 -13.07 2.23 6.09
N CYS A 233 -12.04 2.83 6.66
CA CYS A 233 -11.33 2.38 7.87
C CYS A 233 -11.05 3.58 8.76
#